data_AF-A0A519V3Q7-F1
#
_entry.id   AF-A0A519V3Q7-F1
#
_cell.length_a   1.000
_cell.length_b   1.000
_cell.length_c   1.000
_cell.angle_alpha   90.00
_cell.angle_beta   90.00
_cell.angle_gamma   90.00
#
_symmetry.space_group_name_H-M   'P 1'
#
loop_
_entity.id
_entity.type
_entity.pdbx_description
1 polymer ?
#
loop_
_entity_poly.entity_id
_entity_poly.type
_entity_poly.pdbx_seq_one_letter_code
_entity_poly.pdbx_strand_id
1 'polypeptide(L)'
;PSTLSTTGLVTNAAFDWGYADSYSAGDDYKTKQYNSFDISWAVDATGKKVTLNTVDFIKVYTAQNVNASFLGEISTDVKGATDLNIK
;
A
#
# COMPACT_ATOMS: atom_id res chain seq x y z
N PRO A 1 7.40 8.87 -6.12
CA PRO A 1 6.84 10.18 -5.68
C PRO A 1 6.65 10.16 -4.15
N SER A 2 6.91 11.26 -3.45
CA SER A 2 6.70 11.36 -1.99
C SER A 2 5.53 12.28 -1.69
N THR A 3 4.76 11.97 -0.65
CA THR A 3 3.66 12.78 -0.12
C THR A 3 4.04 13.52 1.18
N LEU A 4 5.34 13.53 1.52
CA LEU A 4 5.88 14.24 2.69
C LEU A 4 5.77 15.75 2.55
N SER A 5 5.17 16.39 3.55
CA SER A 5 5.23 17.84 3.76
C SER A 5 6.06 18.14 5.02
N THR A 6 7.01 19.07 4.91
CA THR A 6 7.84 19.55 6.03
C THR A 6 7.58 21.02 6.39
N THR A 7 6.62 21.66 5.72
CA THR A 7 6.24 23.04 6.00
C THR A 7 5.29 23.09 7.21
N GLY A 8 5.83 23.42 8.38
CA GLY A 8 5.07 23.46 9.63
C GLY A 8 5.06 22.10 10.34
N LEU A 9 3.88 21.49 10.50
CA LEU A 9 3.79 20.11 11.01
C LEU A 9 4.29 19.15 9.94
N VAL A 10 5.19 18.24 10.31
CA VAL A 10 5.65 17.18 9.41
C VAL A 10 4.51 16.18 9.22
N THR A 11 4.06 16.02 7.98
CA THR A 11 2.94 15.14 7.64
C THR A 11 3.27 14.30 6.42
N ASN A 12 2.73 13.08 6.38
CA ASN A 12 2.78 12.21 5.21
C ASN A 12 1.33 11.92 4.79
N ALA A 13 0.90 12.45 3.65
CA ALA A 13 -0.45 12.20 3.15
C ALA A 13 -0.55 10.81 2.51
N ALA A 14 -1.76 10.25 2.44
CA ALA A 14 -2.01 9.05 1.68
C ALA A 14 -1.76 9.29 0.18
N PHE A 15 -1.35 8.23 -0.54
CA PHE A 15 -1.33 8.25 -2.00
C PHE A 15 -2.75 8.16 -2.57
N ASP A 16 -2.91 8.58 -3.83
CA ASP A 16 -4.18 8.44 -4.55
C ASP A 16 -4.64 6.97 -4.66
N TRP A 17 -3.68 6.03 -4.68
CA TRP A 17 -3.91 4.59 -4.74
C TRP A 17 -2.73 3.82 -4.12
N GLY A 18 -2.99 2.61 -3.61
CA GLY A 18 -2.00 1.73 -3.01
C GLY A 18 -2.66 0.57 -2.26
N TYR A 19 -1.86 -0.35 -1.71
CA TYR A 19 -2.37 -1.56 -1.06
C TYR A 19 -1.99 -1.68 0.41
N ALA A 20 -0.75 -1.39 0.78
CA ALA A 20 -0.31 -1.45 2.18
C ALA A 20 0.04 -0.04 2.62
N ASP A 21 -0.53 0.37 3.76
CA ASP A 21 -0.22 1.66 4.40
C ASP A 21 -0.41 2.88 3.47
N SER A 22 -1.45 2.81 2.63
CA SER A 22 -1.86 3.87 1.73
C SER A 22 -3.38 3.77 1.59
N TYR A 23 -4.09 4.66 2.27
CA TYR A 23 -5.55 4.77 2.15
C TYR A 23 -5.91 5.18 0.72
N SER A 24 -6.70 4.39 -0.01
CA SER A 24 -7.28 4.83 -1.27
C SER A 24 -8.75 5.20 -1.10
N ALA A 25 -9.27 6.06 -1.98
CA ALA A 25 -10.68 6.46 -1.94
C ALA A 25 -11.67 5.28 -2.13
N GLY A 26 -11.21 4.13 -2.62
CA GLY A 26 -12.01 2.91 -2.78
C GLY A 26 -12.03 1.98 -1.56
N ASP A 27 -11.18 2.22 -0.56
CA ASP A 27 -11.09 1.35 0.62
C ASP A 27 -12.17 1.72 1.66
N ASP A 28 -12.98 0.74 2.06
CA ASP A 28 -13.86 0.86 3.23
C ASP A 28 -13.08 0.60 4.53
N TYR A 29 -12.00 1.35 4.74
CA TYR A 29 -11.15 1.18 5.91
C TYR A 29 -11.92 1.46 7.22
N LYS A 30 -12.91 2.36 7.16
CA LYS A 30 -13.72 2.74 8.33
C LYS A 30 -14.45 1.55 8.95
N THR A 31 -14.94 0.61 8.13
CA THR A 31 -15.63 -0.58 8.64
C THR A 31 -14.71 -1.79 8.70
N LYS A 32 -13.83 -1.97 7.70
CA LYS A 32 -13.02 -3.18 7.53
C LYS A 32 -11.70 -3.14 8.31
N GLN A 33 -11.16 -1.96 8.57
CA GLN A 33 -9.87 -1.75 9.26
C GLN A 33 -8.68 -2.43 8.57
N TYR A 34 -8.76 -2.66 7.26
CA TYR A 34 -7.66 -3.14 6.43
C TYR A 34 -7.77 -2.52 5.03
N ASN A 35 -6.62 -2.39 4.37
CA ASN A 35 -6.56 -2.12 2.92
C ASN A 35 -6.63 -3.46 2.18
N SER A 36 -7.22 -3.47 0.99
CA SER A 36 -7.39 -4.70 0.20
C SER A 36 -6.88 -4.52 -1.22
N PHE A 37 -6.49 -5.63 -1.86
CA PHE A 37 -6.11 -5.62 -3.26
C PHE A 37 -6.68 -6.82 -3.98
N ASP A 38 -7.04 -6.60 -5.25
CA ASP A 38 -7.55 -7.65 -6.12
C ASP A 38 -6.41 -8.25 -6.94
N ILE A 39 -6.10 -9.53 -6.70
CA ILE A 39 -5.09 -10.26 -7.47
C ILE A 39 -5.44 -10.38 -8.96
N SER A 40 -6.70 -10.16 -9.33
CA SER A 40 -7.13 -10.09 -10.73
C SER A 40 -6.55 -8.89 -11.48
N TRP A 41 -5.98 -7.90 -10.78
CA TRP A 41 -5.29 -6.75 -11.38
C TRP A 41 -3.82 -7.03 -11.73
N ALA A 42 -3.35 -8.26 -11.54
CA ALA A 42 -1.99 -8.64 -11.88
C ALA A 42 -1.67 -8.35 -13.35
N VAL A 43 -0.47 -7.80 -13.58
CA VAL A 43 0.10 -7.53 -14.90
C VAL A 43 1.51 -8.10 -15.00
N ASP A 44 1.93 -8.46 -16.20
CA ASP A 44 3.32 -8.83 -16.48
C ASP A 44 4.24 -7.61 -16.57
N ALA A 45 5.53 -7.83 -16.85
CA ALA A 45 6.53 -6.77 -16.97
C ALA A 45 6.27 -5.77 -18.11
N THR A 46 5.37 -6.10 -19.05
CA THR A 46 4.96 -5.21 -20.15
C THR A 46 3.66 -4.46 -19.83
N GLY A 47 3.08 -4.68 -18.65
CA GLY A 47 1.79 -4.10 -18.25
C GLY A 47 0.58 -4.85 -18.81
N LYS A 48 0.76 -6.04 -19.39
CA LYS A 48 -0.36 -6.84 -19.89
C LYS A 48 -0.99 -7.62 -18.73
N LYS A 49 -2.33 -7.58 -18.67
CA LYS A 49 -3.11 -8.34 -17.68
C LYS A 49 -2.79 -9.82 -17.71
N VAL A 50 -2.57 -10.42 -16.55
CA VAL A 50 -2.35 -11.85 -16.35
C VAL A 50 -3.28 -12.40 -15.28
N THR A 51 -3.62 -13.69 -15.39
CA THR A 51 -4.40 -14.39 -14.37
C THR A 51 -3.44 -15.12 -13.44
N LEU A 52 -3.50 -14.80 -12.14
CA LEU A 52 -2.81 -15.54 -11.09
C LEU A 52 -3.77 -16.54 -10.45
N ASN A 53 -3.37 -17.81 -10.40
CA ASN A 53 -4.17 -18.85 -9.74
C ASN A 53 -3.92 -18.93 -8.23
N THR A 54 -2.68 -18.66 -7.81
CA THR A 54 -2.23 -18.73 -6.42
C THR A 54 -1.20 -17.64 -6.15
N VAL A 55 -1.02 -17.29 -4.87
CA VAL A 55 0.04 -16.40 -4.39
C VAL A 55 0.75 -17.10 -3.24
N ASP A 56 2.02 -17.46 -3.44
CA ASP A 56 2.81 -18.13 -2.41
C ASP A 56 3.49 -17.13 -1.47
N PHE A 57 3.85 -15.95 -1.99
CA PHE A 57 4.57 -14.91 -1.27
C PHE A 57 4.04 -13.53 -1.61
N ILE A 58 3.84 -12.70 -0.58
CA ILE A 58 3.55 -11.28 -0.72
C ILE A 58 4.73 -10.52 -0.14
N LYS A 59 5.34 -9.65 -0.96
CA LYS A 59 6.36 -8.71 -0.50
C LYS A 59 5.75 -7.32 -0.39
N VAL A 60 5.72 -6.78 0.82
CA VAL A 60 5.31 -5.42 1.10
C VAL A 60 6.56 -4.57 1.35
N TYR A 61 6.64 -3.39 0.72
CA TYR A 61 7.74 -2.45 0.93
C TYR A 61 7.27 -1.02 0.63
N THR A 62 7.92 -0.04 1.28
CA THR A 62 7.66 1.38 1.03
C THR A 62 8.16 1.78 -0.36
N ALA A 63 7.30 2.46 -1.13
CA ALA A 63 7.67 3.07 -2.41
C ALA A 63 8.22 4.50 -2.24
N GLN A 64 8.38 4.96 -0.99
CA GLN A 64 8.95 6.26 -0.69
C GLN A 64 10.43 6.12 -0.34
N ASN A 65 11.29 6.65 -1.22
CA ASN A 65 12.70 6.86 -0.92
C ASN A 65 12.89 8.34 -0.53
N VAL A 66 12.66 8.65 0.74
CA VAL A 66 12.75 10.02 1.27
C VAL A 66 13.39 10.03 2.65
N ASN A 67 14.19 11.05 2.92
CA ASN A 67 14.62 11.37 4.28
C ASN A 67 13.54 12.28 4.89
N ALA A 68 12.86 11.79 5.94
CA ALA A 68 11.75 12.49 6.58
C ALA A 68 12.19 13.60 7.55
N SER A 69 13.41 14.11 7.38
CA SER A 69 14.02 15.14 8.24
C SER A 69 14.01 14.71 9.71
N PHE A 70 13.35 15.45 10.60
CA PHE A 70 13.27 15.12 12.02
C PHE A 70 12.64 13.75 12.31
N LEU A 71 11.71 13.27 11.48
CA LEU A 71 11.14 11.92 11.61
C LEU A 71 12.12 10.83 11.13
N GLY A 72 13.16 11.21 10.38
CA GLY A 72 14.19 10.32 9.84
C GLY A 72 13.72 9.55 8.61
N GLU A 73 12.68 8.74 8.75
CA GLU A 73 12.27 7.75 7.74
C GLU A 73 10.75 7.74 7.50
N ILE A 74 10.34 7.16 6.36
CA ILE A 74 8.95 6.77 6.09
C ILE A 74 8.92 5.33 5.62
N SER A 75 8.27 4.48 6.41
CA SER A 75 8.16 3.04 6.18
C SER A 75 6.72 2.63 6.01
N THR A 76 6.52 1.39 5.55
CA THR A 76 5.21 0.77 5.47
C THR A 76 4.99 -0.04 6.73
N ASP A 77 3.95 0.31 7.50
CA ASP A 77 3.55 -0.44 8.69
C ASP A 77 2.55 -1.55 8.34
N VAL A 78 2.84 -2.78 8.78
CA VAL A 78 2.00 -3.96 8.52
C VAL A 78 1.57 -4.60 9.83
N LYS A 79 0.26 -4.56 10.11
CA LYS A 79 -0.32 -5.25 11.27
C LYS A 79 -0.48 -6.77 11.06
N GLY A 80 -0.68 -7.19 9.81
CA GLY A 80 -0.87 -8.58 9.43
C GLY A 80 -1.41 -8.72 8.00
N ALA A 81 -1.67 -9.96 7.59
CA ALA A 81 -2.29 -10.28 6.31
C ALA A 81 -3.40 -11.33 6.53
N THR A 82 -4.47 -11.25 5.74
CA THR A 82 -5.57 -12.21 5.75
C THR A 82 -6.00 -12.51 4.32
N ASP A 83 -6.26 -13.78 4.01
CA ASP A 83 -6.97 -14.13 2.79
C ASP A 83 -8.47 -13.95 3.03
N LEU A 84 -9.13 -13.15 2.20
CA LEU A 84 -10.55 -12.88 2.29
C LEU A 84 -11.41 -14.00 1.69
N ASN A 85 -10.80 -15.00 1.05
CA ASN A 85 -11.48 -16.13 0.40
C ASN A 85 -11.32 -17.46 1.15
N ILE A 86 -10.43 -17.53 2.15
CA ILE A 86 -10.34 -18.70 3.04
C ILE A 86 -11.52 -18.64 4.02
N LYS A 87 -12.31 -19.71 4.05
CA LYS A 87 -13.45 -19.89 4.96
C LYS A 87 -13.05 -20.56 6.26
#